data_AF-A0A1V5X528-F1
#
_entry.id   AF-A0A1V5X528-F1
#
_cell.length_a   1.000
_cell.length_b   1.000
_cell.length_c   1.000
_cell.angle_alpha   90.00
_cell.angle_beta   90.00
_cell.angle_gamma   90.00
#
_symmetry.space_group_name_H-M   'P 1'
#
loop_
_entity.id
_entity.type
_entity.pdbx_description
1 polymer ?
#
loop_
_entity_poly.entity_id
_entity_poly.type
_entity_poly.pdbx_seq_one_letter_code
_entity_poly.pdbx_strand_id
1 'polypeptide(L)'
;MSKKKFGITAIIYDKRGNILSIGKNSYVKTHPLQAMFAKKVDEEHKSFLHAEVDAIIKLRKIKGAKRISVFRFMEDGTPAMAHPCKICMQAIKYANIEIIEHT
;
A
#
# COMPACT_ATOMS: atom_id res chain seq x y z
N MET A 1 -0.36 -25.36 9.68
CA MET A 1 0.45 -24.15 9.93
C MET A 1 -0.39 -22.93 9.64
N SER A 2 -0.87 -22.23 10.67
CA SER A 2 -1.68 -21.02 10.50
C SER A 2 -0.82 -19.95 9.84
N LYS A 3 -1.16 -19.54 8.61
CA LYS A 3 -0.49 -18.41 7.93
C LYS A 3 -0.66 -17.18 8.82
N LYS A 4 0.43 -16.78 9.50
CA LYS A 4 0.46 -15.56 10.33
C LYS A 4 0.01 -14.40 9.47
N LYS A 5 -1.11 -13.77 9.84
CA LYS A 5 -1.67 -12.63 9.11
C LYS A 5 -0.99 -11.39 9.64
N PHE A 6 -0.22 -10.72 8.79
CA PHE A 6 0.32 -9.41 9.11
C PHE A 6 -0.72 -8.35 8.77
N GLY A 7 -0.98 -7.44 9.69
CA GLY A 7 -1.80 -6.26 9.45
C GLY A 7 -0.93 -5.16 8.87
N ILE A 8 -1.10 -4.86 7.58
CA ILE A 8 -0.37 -3.78 6.91
C ILE A 8 -1.34 -2.63 6.70
N THR A 9 -0.92 -1.43 7.11
CA THR A 9 -1.67 -0.19 6.94
C THR A 9 -0.80 0.81 6.22
N ALA A 10 -1.34 1.45 5.18
CA ALA A 10 -0.67 2.52 4.46
C ALA A 10 -1.47 3.81 4.61
N ILE A 11 -0.79 4.92 4.87
CA ILE A 11 -1.41 6.22 5.07
C ILE A 11 -0.78 7.19 4.07
N ILE A 12 -1.61 7.89 3.31
CA ILE A 12 -1.17 8.91 2.36
C ILE A 12 -1.41 10.28 2.97
N TYR A 13 -0.37 11.12 2.93
CA TYR A 13 -0.36 12.47 3.43
C TYR A 13 -0.17 13.50 2.30
N ASP A 14 -0.77 14.66 2.51
CA ASP A 14 -0.51 15.87 1.73
C ASP A 14 0.80 16.55 2.18
N LYS A 15 1.32 17.49 1.38
CA LYS A 15 2.40 18.42 1.72
C LYS A 15 2.19 19.10 3.08
N ARG A 16 0.94 19.33 3.47
CA ARG A 16 0.56 19.98 4.74
C ARG A 16 0.48 19.02 5.93
N GLY A 17 0.73 17.72 5.74
CA GLY A 17 0.61 16.70 6.79
C GLY A 17 -0.81 16.19 7.02
N ASN A 18 -1.79 16.61 6.22
CA ASN A 18 -3.16 16.10 6.31
C ASN A 18 -3.26 14.68 5.76
N ILE A 19 -4.03 13.82 6.44
CA ILE A 19 -4.32 12.46 5.96
C ILE A 19 -5.33 12.56 4.81
N LEU A 20 -4.95 12.08 3.63
CA LEU A 20 -5.81 12.05 2.45
C LEU A 20 -6.55 10.72 2.33
N SER A 21 -5.86 9.62 2.60
CA SER A 21 -6.44 8.28 2.54
C SER A 21 -5.69 7.28 3.42
N ILE A 22 -6.41 6.23 3.82
CA ILE A 22 -5.88 5.13 4.63
C ILE A 22 -6.26 3.81 3.95
N GLY A 23 -5.25 3.01 3.65
CA GLY A 23 -5.38 1.69 3.05
C GLY A 23 -4.98 0.57 4.02
N LYS A 24 -5.60 -0.59 3.88
CA LYS A 24 -5.27 -1.80 4.65
C LYS A 24 -5.13 -2.99 3.71
N ASN A 25 -4.24 -3.92 4.03
CA ASN A 25 -4.12 -5.14 3.24
C ASN A 25 -5.33 -6.06 3.42
N SER A 26 -5.70 -6.77 2.36
CA SER A 26 -6.74 -7.78 2.39
C SER A 26 -6.26 -9.05 1.70
N TYR A 27 -6.33 -10.17 2.42
CA TYR A 27 -5.99 -11.50 1.91
C TYR A 27 -7.18 -12.18 1.19
N VAL A 28 -8.29 -11.48 1.01
CA VAL A 28 -9.52 -12.02 0.39
C VAL A 28 -9.93 -11.17 -0.80
N LYS A 29 -9.84 -9.84 -0.67
CA LYS A 29 -10.18 -8.92 -1.74
C LYS A 29 -9.02 -8.77 -2.73
N THR A 30 -9.36 -8.74 -4.00
CA THR A 30 -8.47 -8.36 -5.11
C THR A 30 -8.98 -7.07 -5.74
N HIS A 31 -8.15 -6.41 -6.56
CA HIS A 31 -8.58 -5.20 -7.27
C HIS A 31 -7.96 -5.14 -8.68
N PRO A 32 -8.69 -4.65 -9.70
CA PRO A 32 -8.17 -4.55 -11.06
C PRO A 32 -6.86 -3.76 -11.18
N LEU A 33 -6.70 -2.66 -10.44
CA LEU A 33 -5.43 -1.90 -10.37
C LEU A 33 -4.27 -2.76 -9.84
N GLN A 34 -4.50 -3.57 -8.81
CA GLN A 34 -3.48 -4.50 -8.28
C GLN A 34 -3.09 -5.51 -9.37
N ALA A 35 -4.06 -6.12 -10.06
CA ALA A 35 -3.81 -7.08 -11.12
C ALA A 35 -3.05 -6.46 -12.30
N MET A 36 -3.39 -5.22 -12.68
CA MET A 36 -2.69 -4.48 -13.73
C MET A 36 -1.20 -4.25 -13.38
N PHE A 37 -0.91 -3.81 -12.15
CA PHE A 37 0.49 -3.62 -11.73
C PHE A 37 1.21 -4.94 -11.52
N ALA A 38 0.53 -5.98 -11.01
CA ALA A 38 1.08 -7.33 -10.86
C ALA A 38 1.53 -7.90 -12.21
N LYS A 39 0.69 -7.78 -13.24
CA LYS A 39 1.03 -8.15 -14.62
C LYS A 39 2.20 -7.34 -15.18
N LYS A 40 2.28 -6.06 -14.84
CA LYS A 40 3.37 -5.18 -15.30
C LYS A 40 4.72 -5.54 -14.69
N VAL A 41 4.75 -6.20 -13.53
CA VAL A 41 5.99 -6.64 -12.85
C VAL A 41 6.18 -8.15 -12.87
N ASP A 42 5.43 -8.88 -13.71
CA ASP A 42 5.50 -10.33 -13.88
C ASP A 42 5.20 -11.14 -12.60
N GLU A 43 4.35 -10.60 -11.71
CA GLU A 43 3.99 -11.20 -10.42
C GLU A 43 2.47 -11.38 -10.29
N GLU A 44 1.83 -11.92 -11.34
CA GLU A 44 0.37 -12.10 -11.43
C GLU A 44 -0.21 -12.96 -10.29
N HIS A 45 0.62 -13.83 -9.69
CA HIS A 45 0.27 -14.64 -8.53
C HIS A 45 -0.06 -13.81 -7.26
N LYS A 46 0.39 -12.54 -7.19
CA LYS A 46 0.16 -11.62 -6.06
C LYS A 46 -1.00 -10.66 -6.36
N SER A 47 -2.18 -11.23 -6.57
CA SER A 47 -3.42 -10.49 -6.90
C SER A 47 -4.18 -9.94 -5.68
N PHE A 48 -3.78 -10.33 -4.46
CA PHE A 48 -4.38 -9.81 -3.22
C PHE A 48 -4.16 -8.31 -3.04
N LEU A 49 -5.15 -7.64 -2.46
CA LEU A 49 -5.11 -6.21 -2.27
C LEU A 49 -4.08 -5.83 -1.19
N HIS A 50 -3.07 -5.07 -1.61
CA HIS A 50 -2.06 -4.52 -0.71
C HIS A 50 -2.53 -3.20 -0.10
N ALA A 51 -1.95 -2.85 1.06
CA ALA A 51 -2.36 -1.66 1.79
C ALA A 51 -2.08 -0.37 1.00
N GLU A 52 -0.94 -0.31 0.31
CA GLU A 52 -0.50 0.84 -0.48
C GLU A 52 -1.46 1.08 -1.65
N VAL A 53 -1.84 0.01 -2.35
CA VAL A 53 -2.77 0.09 -3.48
C VAL A 53 -4.18 0.46 -3.01
N ASP A 54 -4.64 -0.09 -1.88
CA ASP A 54 -5.92 0.31 -1.26
C ASP A 54 -5.92 1.80 -0.87
N ALA A 55 -4.81 2.32 -0.34
CA ALA A 55 -4.67 3.74 -0.01
C ALA A 55 -4.76 4.62 -1.27
N ILE A 56 -4.10 4.20 -2.36
CA ILE A 56 -4.13 4.91 -3.64
C ILE A 56 -5.53 4.86 -4.27
N ILE A 57 -6.22 3.72 -4.22
CA ILE A 57 -7.59 3.59 -4.75
C ILE A 57 -8.55 4.54 -4.02
N LYS A 58 -8.43 4.64 -2.70
CA LYS A 58 -9.26 5.53 -1.88
C LYS A 58 -8.90 7.00 -2.03
N LEU A 59 -7.80 7.32 -2.71
CA LEU A 59 -7.33 8.69 -2.88
C LEU A 59 -8.25 9.43 -3.86
N ARG A 60 -9.09 10.34 -3.33
CA ARG A 60 -9.98 11.19 -4.15
C ARG A 60 -9.24 12.19 -5.04
N LYS A 61 -8.08 12.69 -4.60
CA LYS A 61 -7.31 13.74 -5.29
C LYS A 61 -5.84 13.34 -5.39
N ILE A 62 -5.44 12.81 -6.55
CA ILE A 62 -4.05 12.41 -6.83
C ILE A 62 -3.09 13.59 -6.70
N LYS A 63 -3.49 14.80 -7.14
CA LYS A 63 -2.66 16.01 -7.11
C LYS A 63 -2.19 16.47 -5.72
N GLY A 64 -2.81 15.98 -4.64
CA GLY A 64 -2.43 16.35 -3.27
C GLY A 64 -1.51 15.34 -2.58
N ALA A 65 -1.36 14.12 -3.10
CA ALA A 65 -0.56 13.11 -2.43
C ALA A 65 0.93 13.38 -2.64
N LYS A 66 1.66 13.58 -1.54
CA LYS A 66 3.10 13.84 -1.56
C LYS A 66 3.91 12.79 -0.81
N ARG A 67 3.32 12.23 0.25
CA ARG A 67 3.98 11.27 1.12
C ARG A 67 3.10 10.06 1.37
N ILE A 68 3.70 8.87 1.39
CA ILE A 68 3.07 7.65 1.85
C ILE A 68 3.89 7.05 2.99
N SER A 69 3.23 6.70 4.09
CA SER A 69 3.84 6.01 5.22
C SER A 69 3.21 4.63 5.37
N VAL A 70 4.04 3.59 5.32
CA VAL A 70 3.62 2.18 5.38
C VAL A 70 4.03 1.59 6.71
N PHE A 71 3.05 1.01 7.39
CA PHE A 71 3.22 0.38 8.70
C PHE A 71 2.78 -1.07 8.63
N ARG A 72 3.60 -1.98 9.15
CA ARG A 72 3.26 -3.39 9.31
C ARG A 72 3.28 -3.72 10.79
N PHE A 73 2.18 -4.30 11.26
CA PHE A 73 2.03 -4.79 12.61
C PHE A 73 1.93 -6.31 12.61
N MET A 74 2.65 -6.93 13.54
CA MET A 74 2.49 -8.35 13.87
C MET A 74 1.29 -8.56 14.82
N GLU A 75 0.96 -9.81 15.11
CA GLU A 75 -0.17 -10.16 16.00
C GLU A 75 0.04 -9.67 17.45
N ASP A 76 1.29 -9.49 17.86
CA ASP A 76 1.69 -8.94 19.15
C ASP A 76 1.71 -7.39 19.17
N GLY A 77 1.34 -6.74 18.07
CA GLY A 77 1.36 -5.29 17.92
C GLY A 77 2.75 -4.70 17.68
N THR A 78 3.78 -5.53 17.53
CA THR A 78 5.13 -5.04 17.22
C THR A 78 5.21 -4.53 15.78
N PRO A 79 5.84 -3.37 15.55
CA PRO A 79 6.13 -2.89 14.21
C PRO A 79 7.18 -3.81 13.58
N ALA A 80 6.93 -4.22 12.34
CA ALA A 80 7.86 -5.03 11.56
C ALA A 80 8.20 -4.31 10.25
N MET A 81 9.32 -4.69 9.64
CA MET A 81 9.76 -4.11 8.38
C MET A 81 8.68 -4.26 7.30
N ALA A 82 8.24 -3.10 6.80
CA ALA A 82 7.11 -2.89 5.91
C ALA A 82 7.58 -2.32 4.56
N HIS A 83 8.68 -2.83 4.03
CA HIS A 83 9.19 -2.35 2.74
C HIS A 83 8.16 -2.63 1.63
N PRO A 84 7.76 -1.61 0.84
CA PRO A 84 6.75 -1.79 -0.21
C PRO A 84 7.28 -2.74 -1.28
N CYS A 85 6.41 -3.63 -1.75
CA CYS A 85 6.81 -4.58 -2.79
C CYS A 85 6.92 -3.89 -4.17
N LYS A 86 7.50 -4.58 -5.15
CA LYS A 86 7.66 -4.08 -6.53
C LYS A 86 6.34 -3.57 -7.15
N ILE A 87 5.22 -4.26 -6.88
CA ILE A 87 3.88 -3.89 -7.35
C ILE A 87 3.47 -2.55 -6.74
N CYS A 88 3.60 -2.40 -5.42
CA CYS A 88 3.25 -1.19 -4.69
C CYS A 88 4.14 -0.02 -5.10
N MET A 89 5.44 -0.24 -5.34
CA MET A 89 6.33 0.80 -5.87
C MET A 89 5.86 1.33 -7.23
N GLN A 90 5.39 0.47 -8.14
CA GLN A 90 4.81 0.93 -9.41
C GLN A 90 3.52 1.72 -9.21
N ALA A 91 2.67 1.31 -8.28
CA ALA A 91 1.45 2.04 -7.94
C ALA A 91 1.75 3.42 -7.34
N ILE A 92 2.71 3.51 -6.42
CA ILE A 92 3.17 4.76 -5.80
C ILE A 92 3.73 5.72 -6.87
N LYS A 93 4.55 5.19 -7.80
CA LYS A 93 5.08 5.96 -8.93
C LYS A 93 3.96 6.48 -9.84
N TYR A 94 2.93 5.66 -10.07
CA TYR A 94 1.74 6.08 -10.83
C TYR A 94 0.95 7.17 -10.10
N ALA A 95 0.88 7.12 -8.77
CA ALA A 95 0.22 8.13 -7.93
C ALA A 95 1.04 9.42 -7.76
N ASN A 96 2.25 9.51 -8.33
CA ASN A 96 3.15 10.65 -8.25
C ASN A 96 3.52 11.05 -6.80
N ILE A 97 3.68 10.06 -5.93
CA ILE A 97 4.12 10.23 -4.55
C ILE A 97 5.65 10.20 -4.52
N GLU A 98 6.25 11.25 -3.96
CA GLU A 98 7.71 11.44 -3.95
C GLU A 98 8.37 10.85 -2.70
N ILE A 99 7.67 10.88 -1.56
CA ILE A 99 8.21 10.49 -0.27
C ILE A 99 7.59 9.16 0.16
N ILE A 100 8.43 8.15 0.38
CA ILE A 100 8.03 6.83 0.85
C ILE A 100 8.70 6.60 2.21
N GLU A 101 7.90 6.56 3.25
CA GLU A 101 8.33 6.19 4.60
C GLU A 101 7.84 4.77 4.90
N HIS A 102 8.72 3.93 5.44
CA HIS A 102 8.36 2.61 5.95
C HIS A 102 9.04 2.39 7.30
N THR A 103 8.36 1.69 8.20
CA THR A 103 8.96 1.14 9.45
C THR A 103 9.44 -0.28 9.18
#